data_AF-A0A960KGR5-F1
#
_entry.id   AF-A0A960KGR5-F1
#
_cell.length_a   1.000
_cell.length_b   1.000
_cell.length_c   1.000
_cell.angle_alpha   90.00
_cell.angle_beta   90.00
_cell.angle_gamma   90.00
#
_symmetry.space_group_name_H-M   'P 1'
#
loop_
_entity.id
_entity.type
_entity.pdbx_description
1 polymer ?
#
loop_
_entity_poly.entity_id
_entity_poly.type
_entity_poly.pdbx_seq_one_letter_code
_entity_poly.pdbx_strand_id
1 'polypeptide(L)'
;MGLFQKLISHEVADGDVMPQVEQYINTGRVRQGYELLSQAVQKTNHRLDWLELHWSLAKRMNDGDNGFVTAGKLLRYFLSKKEGRRAYMVWHDCLHGFGKRFPVMADLKLAELLMHLRMIEEAGAVVITALEQLNASEPALHVQKLAEIAAVAAPAVLMEKVNLLLRLPQLTPVEQHAIQAAAHKAMRRVRAHHADSTIEVLEDEDEEYPDSRFDVSYVKLETIVAWGLNISTGHGERKLIAYDDIVEIVVAGIKPRSGQPFLLIDLFLDGRNVMHTERRVIRIDSKRLNPMRVVSGAKNPLDAFLSIARDIHSRSRRAVIVPSGELVQQTLPMFSSLDEYENALGG
;
A
#
# COMPACT_ATOMS: atom_id res chain seq x y z
N MET A 1 5.18 -25.80 53.01
CA MET A 1 4.76 -25.47 51.63
C MET A 1 4.56 -26.74 50.79
N GLY A 2 3.70 -27.69 51.20
CA GLY A 2 3.59 -28.99 50.51
C GLY A 2 2.17 -29.56 50.35
N LEU A 3 1.14 -28.86 50.85
CA LEU A 3 -0.25 -29.33 50.82
C LEU A 3 -1.14 -28.57 49.82
N PHE A 4 -0.71 -27.40 49.33
CA PHE A 4 -1.45 -26.65 48.31
C PHE A 4 -1.21 -27.15 46.87
N GLN A 5 -0.12 -27.90 46.64
CA GLN A 5 0.26 -28.35 45.30
C GLN A 5 -0.40 -29.69 44.92
N LYS A 6 -1.01 -30.39 45.88
CA LYS A 6 -1.64 -31.71 45.69
C LYS A 6 -3.15 -31.66 45.42
N LEU A 7 -3.77 -30.48 45.40
CA LEU A 7 -5.19 -30.29 45.12
C LEU A 7 -5.49 -29.83 43.67
N ILE A 8 -4.47 -29.61 42.84
CA ILE A 8 -4.63 -29.10 41.46
C ILE A 8 -4.42 -30.20 40.40
N SER A 9 -4.26 -31.47 40.83
CA SER A 9 -4.08 -32.62 39.92
C SER A 9 -5.36 -33.42 39.65
N HIS A 10 -6.53 -32.95 40.09
CA HIS A 10 -7.78 -33.46 39.55
C HIS A 10 -8.02 -32.80 38.19
N GLU A 11 -8.27 -33.62 37.17
CA GLU A 11 -8.85 -33.21 35.90
C GLU A 11 -10.17 -32.48 36.19
N VAL A 12 -10.07 -31.17 36.45
CA VAL A 12 -11.22 -30.29 36.39
C VAL A 12 -11.67 -30.37 34.95
N ALA A 13 -12.77 -31.09 34.71
CA ALA A 13 -13.41 -31.10 33.41
C ALA A 13 -13.58 -29.64 32.96
N ASP A 14 -13.31 -29.35 31.68
CA ASP A 14 -13.32 -28.00 31.11
C ASP A 14 -14.61 -27.19 31.42
N GLY A 15 -15.68 -27.83 31.90
CA GLY A 15 -16.92 -27.20 32.35
C GLY A 15 -16.84 -26.40 33.67
N ASP A 16 -15.95 -26.74 34.61
CA ASP A 16 -16.04 -26.23 36.00
C ASP A 16 -15.07 -25.07 36.34
N VAL A 17 -14.25 -24.63 35.38
CA VAL A 17 -13.22 -23.62 35.65
C VAL A 17 -13.84 -22.23 35.90
N MET A 18 -14.77 -21.77 35.07
CA MET A 18 -15.30 -20.40 35.15
C MET A 18 -16.08 -20.10 36.44
N PRO A 19 -17.01 -20.98 36.90
CA PRO A 19 -17.70 -20.75 38.16
C PRO A 19 -16.73 -20.63 39.35
N GLN A 20 -15.65 -21.43 39.35
CA GLN A 20 -14.61 -21.34 40.38
C GLN A 20 -13.82 -20.04 40.28
N VAL A 21 -13.43 -19.62 39.08
CA VAL A 21 -12.74 -18.35 38.84
C VAL A 21 -13.59 -17.17 39.32
N GLU A 22 -14.89 -17.15 38.98
CA GLU A 22 -15.83 -16.12 39.42
C GLU A 22 -15.99 -16.13 40.95
N GLN A 23 -16.09 -17.31 41.58
CA GLN A 23 -16.13 -17.42 43.04
C GLN A 23 -14.86 -16.84 43.68
N TYR A 24 -13.67 -17.10 43.13
CA TYR A 24 -12.42 -16.51 43.61
C TYR A 24 -12.42 -14.99 43.47
N ILE A 25 -12.85 -14.45 42.32
CA ILE A 25 -12.93 -13.00 42.09
C ILE A 25 -13.91 -12.33 43.06
N ASN A 26 -15.11 -12.89 43.21
CA ASN A 26 -16.17 -12.36 44.07
C ASN A 26 -15.81 -12.41 45.56
N THR A 27 -14.94 -13.33 45.96
CA THR A 27 -14.41 -13.43 47.35
C THR A 27 -13.13 -12.64 47.57
N GLY A 28 -12.73 -11.78 46.62
CA GLY A 28 -11.51 -10.95 46.70
C GLY A 28 -10.20 -11.72 46.48
N ARG A 29 -10.27 -13.02 46.18
CA ARG A 29 -9.12 -13.90 45.90
C ARG A 29 -8.71 -13.84 44.42
N VAL A 30 -8.59 -12.62 43.89
CA VAL A 30 -8.38 -12.34 42.46
C VAL A 30 -7.16 -13.07 41.88
N ARG A 31 -6.03 -13.12 42.63
CA ARG A 31 -4.81 -13.83 42.18
C ARG A 31 -5.03 -15.33 41.99
N GLN A 32 -5.77 -15.99 42.88
CA GLN A 32 -6.06 -17.43 42.77
C GLN A 32 -6.97 -17.72 41.58
N GLY A 33 -7.99 -16.88 41.37
CA GLY A 33 -8.83 -16.96 40.17
C GLY A 33 -8.03 -16.75 38.88
N TYR A 34 -7.08 -15.80 38.89
CA TYR A 34 -6.20 -15.55 37.75
C TYR A 34 -5.25 -16.72 37.44
N GLU A 35 -4.62 -17.31 38.46
CA GLU A 35 -3.73 -18.47 38.30
C GLU A 35 -4.49 -19.69 37.76
N LEU A 36 -5.68 -19.96 38.29
CA LEU A 36 -6.55 -21.03 37.81
C LEU A 36 -6.95 -20.82 36.33
N LEU A 37 -7.39 -19.60 36.00
CA LEU A 37 -7.76 -19.26 34.62
C LEU A 37 -6.56 -19.31 33.67
N SER A 38 -5.36 -18.92 34.12
CA SER A 38 -4.13 -18.98 33.31
C SER A 38 -3.78 -20.40 32.90
N GLN A 39 -3.88 -21.36 33.83
CA GLN A 39 -3.64 -22.77 33.52
C GLN A 39 -4.66 -23.31 32.52
N ALA A 40 -5.93 -22.91 32.66
CA ALA A 40 -7.00 -23.32 31.77
C ALA A 40 -6.86 -22.72 30.35
N VAL A 41 -6.51 -21.43 30.25
CA VAL A 41 -6.21 -20.73 28.99
C VAL A 41 -4.95 -21.28 28.30
N GLN A 42 -3.97 -21.82 29.03
CA GLN A 42 -2.84 -22.51 28.40
C GLN A 42 -3.26 -23.80 27.71
N LYS A 43 -4.20 -24.54 28.29
CA LYS A 43 -4.72 -25.82 27.76
C LYS A 43 -5.76 -25.63 26.66
N THR A 44 -6.46 -24.51 26.63
CA THR A 44 -7.58 -24.25 25.69
C THR A 44 -7.34 -23.02 24.82
N ASN A 45 -7.54 -23.16 23.50
CA ASN A 45 -7.26 -22.08 22.53
C ASN A 45 -8.51 -21.39 21.95
N HIS A 46 -9.72 -21.83 22.33
CA HIS A 46 -10.94 -21.48 21.58
C HIS A 46 -12.06 -20.85 22.40
N ARG A 47 -11.92 -20.73 23.73
CA ARG A 47 -12.93 -20.16 24.63
C ARG A 47 -12.77 -18.65 24.75
N LEU A 48 -13.52 -17.89 23.95
CA LEU A 48 -13.42 -16.42 23.90
C LEU A 48 -13.69 -15.76 25.26
N ASP A 49 -14.73 -16.23 25.95
CA ASP A 49 -15.12 -15.82 27.31
C ASP A 49 -13.93 -15.91 28.29
N TRP A 50 -13.16 -17.00 28.21
CA TRP A 50 -12.01 -17.23 29.08
C TRP A 50 -10.84 -16.30 28.72
N LEU A 51 -10.59 -16.11 27.42
CA LEU A 51 -9.53 -15.24 26.93
C LEU A 51 -9.78 -13.77 27.32
N GLU A 52 -11.02 -13.30 27.22
CA GLU A 52 -11.39 -11.93 27.58
C GLU A 52 -11.27 -11.67 29.09
N LEU A 53 -11.74 -12.60 29.92
CA LEU A 53 -11.58 -12.49 31.36
C LEU A 53 -10.10 -12.56 31.76
N HIS A 54 -9.33 -13.48 31.17
CA HIS A 54 -7.91 -13.63 31.43
C HIS A 54 -7.14 -12.36 31.06
N TRP A 55 -7.45 -11.75 29.91
CA TRP A 55 -6.88 -10.48 29.48
C TRP A 55 -7.17 -9.34 30.48
N SER A 56 -8.43 -9.22 30.91
CA SER A 56 -8.84 -8.21 31.90
C SER A 56 -8.08 -8.37 33.22
N LEU A 57 -7.95 -9.61 33.71
CA LEU A 57 -7.22 -9.90 34.94
C LEU A 57 -5.71 -9.69 34.79
N ALA A 58 -5.11 -10.09 33.67
CA ALA A 58 -3.68 -9.88 33.40
C ALA A 58 -3.33 -8.38 33.45
N LYS A 59 -4.17 -7.53 32.83
CA LYS A 59 -4.04 -6.06 32.92
C LYS A 59 -4.11 -5.56 34.36
N ARG A 60 -5.11 -6.02 35.13
CA ARG A 60 -5.29 -5.62 36.53
C ARG A 60 -4.11 -6.05 37.42
N MET A 61 -3.49 -7.19 37.12
CA MET A 61 -2.36 -7.74 37.85
C MET A 61 -1.00 -7.20 37.36
N ASN A 62 -0.99 -6.42 36.27
CA ASN A 62 0.22 -6.00 35.55
C ASN A 62 1.13 -7.19 35.17
N ASP A 63 0.53 -8.33 34.83
CA ASP A 63 1.23 -9.52 34.35
C ASP A 63 1.43 -9.42 32.84
N GLY A 64 2.53 -8.79 32.46
CA GLY A 64 2.91 -8.61 31.06
C GLY A 64 2.99 -9.93 30.31
N ASP A 65 3.79 -10.88 30.80
CA ASP A 65 4.13 -12.11 30.09
C ASP A 65 2.86 -12.90 29.71
N ASN A 66 1.97 -13.13 30.67
CA ASN A 66 0.71 -13.81 30.42
C ASN A 66 -0.29 -12.93 29.66
N GLY A 67 -0.27 -11.60 29.88
CA GLY A 67 -1.05 -10.64 29.12
C GLY A 67 -0.76 -10.72 27.61
N PHE A 68 0.51 -10.75 27.20
CA PHE A 68 0.90 -10.84 25.79
C PHE A 68 0.45 -12.12 25.12
N VAL A 69 0.62 -13.26 25.81
CA VAL A 69 0.17 -14.55 25.29
C VAL A 69 -1.33 -14.52 25.00
N THR A 70 -2.12 -13.97 25.92
CA THR A 70 -3.57 -13.87 25.75
C THR A 70 -3.97 -12.83 24.71
N ALA A 71 -3.28 -11.69 24.64
CA ALA A 71 -3.49 -10.71 23.58
C ALA A 71 -3.26 -11.32 22.19
N GLY A 72 -2.19 -12.10 22.00
CA GLY A 72 -1.93 -12.80 20.74
C GLY A 72 -3.04 -13.79 20.36
N LYS A 73 -3.61 -14.51 21.34
CA LYS A 73 -4.76 -15.40 21.11
C LYS A 73 -6.02 -14.61 20.73
N LEU A 74 -6.34 -13.54 21.45
CA LEU A 74 -7.48 -12.66 21.15
C LEU A 74 -7.36 -11.98 19.78
N LEU A 75 -6.18 -11.48 19.42
CA LEU A 75 -5.91 -10.88 18.11
C LEU A 75 -6.17 -11.86 16.98
N ARG A 76 -5.63 -13.09 17.07
CA ARG A 76 -5.90 -14.15 16.08
C ARG A 76 -7.38 -14.48 15.99
N TYR A 77 -8.07 -14.59 17.12
CA TYR A 77 -9.50 -14.85 17.16
C TYR A 77 -10.30 -13.74 16.45
N PHE A 78 -10.14 -12.48 16.87
CA PHE A 78 -10.89 -11.35 16.29
C PHE A 78 -10.57 -11.13 14.81
N LEU A 79 -9.30 -11.27 14.40
CA LEU A 79 -8.94 -11.19 12.99
C LEU A 79 -9.62 -12.30 12.17
N SER A 80 -9.68 -13.53 12.68
CA SER A 80 -10.37 -14.65 12.01
C SER A 80 -11.87 -14.45 11.90
N LYS A 81 -12.50 -13.81 12.90
CA LYS A 81 -13.95 -13.51 12.95
C LYS A 81 -14.36 -12.23 12.26
N LYS A 82 -13.40 -11.56 11.66
CA LYS A 82 -13.62 -10.29 11.00
C LYS A 82 -14.01 -9.12 11.93
N GLU A 83 -13.51 -9.10 13.17
CA GLU A 83 -13.81 -8.08 14.18
C GLU A 83 -12.64 -7.08 14.38
N GLY A 84 -12.41 -6.20 13.40
CA GLY A 84 -11.21 -5.34 13.35
C GLY A 84 -11.09 -4.36 14.51
N ARG A 85 -12.20 -3.69 14.87
CA ARG A 85 -12.24 -2.78 16.01
C ARG A 85 -11.83 -3.44 17.34
N ARG A 86 -12.25 -4.68 17.58
CA ARG A 86 -11.92 -5.40 18.83
C ARG A 86 -10.46 -5.86 18.83
N ALA A 87 -9.96 -6.33 17.68
CA ALA A 87 -8.53 -6.57 17.50
C ALA A 87 -7.71 -5.30 17.78
N TYR A 88 -8.18 -4.14 17.33
CA TYR A 88 -7.53 -2.85 17.60
C TYR A 88 -7.44 -2.50 19.07
N MET A 89 -8.54 -2.64 19.80
CA MET A 89 -8.54 -2.36 21.23
C MET A 89 -7.55 -3.26 21.98
N VAL A 90 -7.48 -4.56 21.64
CA VAL A 90 -6.52 -5.49 22.26
C VAL A 90 -5.08 -5.08 21.96
N TRP A 91 -4.77 -4.75 20.70
CA TRP A 91 -3.43 -4.33 20.31
C TRP A 91 -3.01 -3.01 21.01
N HIS A 92 -3.90 -2.02 21.01
CA HIS A 92 -3.66 -0.73 21.63
C HIS A 92 -3.42 -0.88 23.14
N ASP A 93 -4.27 -1.63 23.83
CA ASP A 93 -4.10 -1.94 25.25
C ASP A 93 -2.79 -2.69 25.51
N CYS A 94 -2.33 -3.54 24.59
CA CYS A 94 -1.07 -4.25 24.71
C CYS A 94 0.14 -3.29 24.64
N LEU A 95 0.13 -2.35 23.70
CA LEU A 95 1.19 -1.37 23.54
C LEU A 95 1.29 -0.39 24.71
N HIS A 96 0.14 0.03 25.23
CA HIS A 96 0.07 1.09 26.23
C HIS A 96 -0.05 0.56 27.67
N GLY A 97 -0.52 -0.67 27.86
CA GLY A 97 -0.89 -1.23 29.17
C GLY A 97 0.21 -1.93 29.94
N PHE A 98 1.23 -2.51 29.30
CA PHE A 98 2.19 -3.42 29.98
C PHE A 98 3.63 -2.90 30.15
N GLY A 99 3.90 -1.62 29.88
CA GLY A 99 5.21 -1.00 30.13
C GLY A 99 6.33 -1.49 29.18
N LYS A 100 7.38 -0.67 29.00
CA LYS A 100 8.39 -0.72 27.92
C LYS A 100 9.34 -1.96 27.85
N ARG A 101 8.98 -3.14 28.34
CA ARG A 101 9.86 -4.32 28.29
C ARG A 101 9.50 -5.25 27.13
N PHE A 102 10.12 -5.10 25.94
CA PHE A 102 9.81 -6.02 24.82
C PHE A 102 10.98 -6.51 23.97
N PRO A 103 11.16 -7.85 23.92
CA PRO A 103 11.84 -8.58 22.84
C PRO A 103 10.88 -9.22 21.80
N VAL A 104 9.57 -9.37 22.07
CA VAL A 104 8.63 -10.07 21.16
C VAL A 104 7.92 -9.05 20.24
N MET A 105 8.70 -8.41 19.36
CA MET A 105 8.19 -7.38 18.44
C MET A 105 7.58 -7.91 17.13
N ALA A 106 7.79 -9.19 16.77
CA ALA A 106 7.39 -9.70 15.45
C ALA A 106 5.86 -9.93 15.34
N ASP A 107 5.28 -10.66 16.30
CA ASP A 107 3.85 -10.99 16.27
C ASP A 107 2.94 -9.76 16.48
N LEU A 108 3.37 -8.82 17.31
CA LEU A 108 2.64 -7.56 17.54
C LEU A 108 2.67 -6.64 16.33
N LYS A 109 3.77 -6.61 15.57
CA LYS A 109 3.87 -5.80 14.34
C LYS A 109 3.11 -6.40 13.16
N LEU A 110 3.05 -7.73 13.09
CA LEU A 110 2.17 -8.40 12.12
C LEU A 110 0.69 -8.18 12.45
N ALA A 111 0.31 -8.27 13.74
CA ALA A 111 -1.04 -7.94 14.19
C ALA A 111 -1.36 -6.46 13.95
N GLU A 112 -0.43 -5.55 14.25
CA GLU A 112 -0.53 -4.12 13.95
C GLU A 112 -0.77 -3.88 12.45
N LEU A 113 -0.04 -4.56 11.58
CA LEU A 113 -0.19 -4.44 10.13
C LEU A 113 -1.54 -4.99 9.65
N LEU A 114 -1.92 -6.20 10.05
CA LEU A 114 -3.19 -6.81 9.67
C LEU A 114 -4.37 -5.96 10.14
N MET A 115 -4.20 -5.32 11.29
CA MET A 115 -5.18 -4.41 11.87
C MET A 115 -5.20 -3.05 11.16
N HIS A 116 -4.07 -2.45 10.79
CA HIS A 116 -4.05 -1.23 9.97
C HIS A 116 -4.64 -1.51 8.58
N LEU A 117 -4.26 -2.62 7.93
CA LEU A 117 -4.83 -3.05 6.66
C LEU A 117 -6.35 -3.20 6.75
N ARG A 118 -6.83 -3.79 7.85
CA ARG A 118 -8.24 -3.98 8.08
C ARG A 118 -8.98 -2.70 8.46
N MET A 119 -8.37 -1.82 9.25
CA MET A 119 -8.93 -0.49 9.51
C MET A 119 -9.00 0.33 8.24
N ILE A 120 -8.08 0.14 7.30
CA ILE A 120 -8.13 0.74 5.97
C ILE A 120 -9.25 0.12 5.13
N GLU A 121 -9.47 -1.20 5.21
CA GLU A 121 -10.63 -1.86 4.59
C GLU A 121 -11.97 -1.39 5.20
N GLU A 122 -12.06 -1.29 6.54
CA GLU A 122 -13.26 -0.86 7.27
C GLU A 122 -13.51 0.65 7.11
N ALA A 123 -12.47 1.49 7.13
CA ALA A 123 -12.59 2.91 6.80
C ALA A 123 -12.97 3.12 5.34
N GLY A 124 -12.42 2.29 4.43
CA GLY A 124 -12.87 2.24 3.04
C GLY A 124 -14.36 1.90 2.94
N ALA A 125 -14.83 0.89 3.67
CA ALA A 125 -16.24 0.52 3.70
C ALA A 125 -17.14 1.60 4.32
N VAL A 126 -16.71 2.26 5.41
CA VAL A 126 -17.45 3.37 6.04
C VAL A 126 -17.49 4.59 5.15
N VAL A 127 -16.39 4.91 4.45
CA VAL A 127 -16.37 5.97 3.44
C VAL A 127 -17.29 5.60 2.28
N ILE A 128 -17.28 4.36 1.80
CA ILE A 128 -18.21 3.88 0.75
C ILE A 128 -19.66 4.01 1.21
N THR A 129 -20.02 3.54 2.40
CA THR A 129 -21.39 3.64 2.93
C THR A 129 -21.79 5.10 3.19
N ALA A 130 -20.87 5.95 3.66
CA ALA A 130 -21.11 7.38 3.82
C ALA A 130 -21.29 8.07 2.46
N LEU A 131 -20.53 7.69 1.43
CA LEU A 131 -20.67 8.16 0.06
C LEU A 131 -21.99 7.68 -0.57
N GLU A 132 -22.42 6.44 -0.32
CA GLU A 132 -23.73 5.90 -0.73
C GLU A 132 -24.90 6.62 -0.06
N GLN A 133 -24.77 6.94 1.23
CA GLN A 133 -25.76 7.74 1.97
C GLN A 133 -25.77 9.22 1.55
N LEU A 134 -24.61 9.78 1.19
CA LEU A 134 -24.48 11.14 0.64
C LEU A 134 -25.00 11.23 -0.82
N ASN A 135 -24.95 10.14 -1.59
CA ASN A 135 -25.55 10.06 -2.93
C ASN A 135 -27.09 10.19 -2.89
N ALA A 136 -27.72 10.01 -1.72
CA ALA A 136 -29.14 10.26 -1.49
C ALA A 136 -29.46 11.72 -1.13
N SER A 137 -28.45 12.57 -0.88
CA SER A 137 -28.64 13.97 -0.47
C SER A 137 -27.42 14.81 -0.85
N GLU A 138 -27.43 15.39 -2.05
CA GLU A 138 -26.33 16.18 -2.60
C GLU A 138 -25.94 17.41 -1.73
N PRO A 139 -24.64 17.80 -1.71
CA PRO A 139 -24.01 18.48 -2.84
C PRO A 139 -22.70 17.81 -3.32
N ALA A 140 -22.69 17.44 -4.60
CA ALA A 140 -21.66 16.68 -5.33
C ALA A 140 -20.19 17.13 -5.12
N LEU A 141 -19.96 18.41 -4.83
CA LEU A 141 -18.61 18.98 -4.65
C LEU A 141 -17.88 18.51 -3.37
N HIS A 142 -18.62 18.17 -2.31
CA HIS A 142 -18.03 17.73 -1.03
C HIS A 142 -17.78 16.22 -1.03
N VAL A 143 -18.66 15.47 -1.70
CA VAL A 143 -18.55 14.02 -1.95
C VAL A 143 -17.32 13.72 -2.81
N GLN A 144 -17.13 14.48 -3.90
CA GLN A 144 -15.97 14.36 -4.78
C GLN A 144 -14.66 14.70 -4.06
N LYS A 145 -14.60 15.78 -3.27
CA LYS A 145 -13.40 16.13 -2.49
C LYS A 145 -13.08 15.13 -1.37
N LEU A 146 -14.09 14.56 -0.71
CA LEU A 146 -13.87 13.53 0.31
C LEU A 146 -13.45 12.19 -0.30
N ALA A 147 -14.00 11.82 -1.47
CA ALA A 147 -13.55 10.68 -2.26
C ALA A 147 -12.13 10.87 -2.79
N GLU A 148 -11.76 12.07 -3.25
CA GLU A 148 -10.40 12.45 -3.66
C GLU A 148 -9.42 12.40 -2.48
N ILE A 149 -9.80 12.93 -1.32
CA ILE A 149 -8.98 12.86 -0.10
C ILE A 149 -8.81 11.41 0.36
N ALA A 150 -9.86 10.59 0.32
CA ALA A 150 -9.78 9.17 0.64
C ALA A 150 -8.93 8.38 -0.38
N ALA A 151 -9.06 8.69 -1.67
CA ALA A 151 -8.30 8.07 -2.77
C ALA A 151 -6.81 8.44 -2.75
N VAL A 152 -6.47 9.64 -2.29
CA VAL A 152 -5.07 10.11 -2.18
C VAL A 152 -4.45 9.71 -0.85
N ALA A 153 -5.19 9.80 0.25
CA ALA A 153 -4.67 9.54 1.59
C ALA A 153 -4.56 8.04 1.91
N ALA A 154 -5.52 7.20 1.51
CA ALA A 154 -5.53 5.79 1.91
C ALA A 154 -4.34 4.99 1.32
N PRO A 155 -3.96 5.13 0.03
CA PRO A 155 -2.81 4.40 -0.52
C PRO A 155 -1.47 4.95 -0.03
N ALA A 156 -1.33 6.27 0.08
CA ALA A 156 -0.09 6.90 0.54
C ALA A 156 0.21 6.56 2.02
N VAL A 157 -0.81 6.64 2.89
CA VAL A 157 -0.70 6.29 4.31
C VAL A 157 -0.49 4.78 4.49
N LEU A 158 -1.19 3.95 3.71
CA LEU A 158 -0.96 2.50 3.69
C LEU A 158 0.48 2.16 3.33
N MET A 159 1.03 2.83 2.31
CA MET A 159 2.38 2.56 1.82
C MET A 159 3.47 3.10 2.73
N GLU A 160 3.27 4.26 3.37
CA GLU A 160 4.15 4.75 4.41
C GLU A 160 4.26 3.74 5.56
N LYS A 161 3.11 3.20 6.01
CA LYS A 161 3.05 2.17 7.05
C LYS A 161 3.72 0.86 6.63
N VAL A 162 3.50 0.40 5.39
CA VAL A 162 4.17 -0.79 4.83
C VAL A 162 5.69 -0.59 4.74
N ASN A 163 6.16 0.58 4.33
CA ASN A 163 7.59 0.89 4.24
C ASN A 163 8.28 0.94 5.61
N LEU A 164 7.60 1.46 6.64
CA LEU A 164 8.10 1.42 8.02
C LEU A 164 8.24 -0.02 8.53
N LEU A 165 7.36 -0.93 8.09
CA LEU A 165 7.41 -2.34 8.46
C LEU A 165 8.50 -3.11 7.71
N LEU A 166 8.68 -2.86 6.42
CA LEU A 166 9.75 -3.51 5.63
C LEU A 166 11.17 -3.15 6.11
N ARG A 167 11.32 -2.05 6.86
CA ARG A 167 12.59 -1.63 7.48
C ARG A 167 12.92 -2.35 8.78
N LEU A 168 12.07 -3.28 9.24
CA LEU A 168 12.31 -4.02 10.46
C LEU A 168 13.39 -5.09 10.25
N PRO A 169 14.48 -5.08 11.03
CA PRO A 169 15.63 -5.95 10.80
C PRO A 169 15.35 -7.44 11.02
N GLN A 170 14.21 -7.78 11.63
CA GLN A 170 13.82 -9.16 11.97
C GLN A 170 12.81 -9.80 11.01
N LEU A 171 12.42 -9.13 9.92
CA LEU A 171 11.54 -9.75 8.93
C LEU A 171 12.31 -10.69 8.01
N THR A 172 11.83 -11.93 7.89
CA THR A 172 12.31 -12.88 6.90
C THR A 172 11.91 -12.45 5.48
N PRO A 173 12.64 -12.88 4.44
CA PRO A 173 12.27 -12.57 3.05
C PRO A 173 10.84 -13.00 2.67
N VAL A 174 10.37 -14.12 3.25
CA VAL A 174 9.02 -14.64 3.04
C VAL A 174 7.97 -13.68 3.62
N GLU A 175 8.21 -13.16 4.82
CA GLU A 175 7.31 -12.19 5.46
C GLU A 175 7.32 -10.86 4.73
N GLN A 176 8.49 -10.36 4.29
CA GLN A 176 8.58 -9.14 3.48
C GLN A 176 7.77 -9.26 2.18
N HIS A 177 7.88 -10.40 1.50
CA HIS A 177 7.12 -10.68 0.28
C HIS A 177 5.61 -10.78 0.55
N ALA A 178 5.20 -11.42 1.65
CA ALA A 178 3.79 -11.51 2.04
C ALA A 178 3.17 -10.13 2.36
N ILE A 179 3.91 -9.27 3.06
CA ILE A 179 3.52 -7.89 3.37
C ILE A 179 3.34 -7.07 2.08
N GLN A 180 4.30 -7.17 1.15
CA GLN A 180 4.23 -6.50 -0.15
C GLN A 180 3.06 -7.00 -1.01
N ALA A 181 2.85 -8.32 -1.07
CA ALA A 181 1.74 -8.92 -1.82
C ALA A 181 0.37 -8.50 -1.28
N ALA A 182 0.21 -8.43 0.06
CA ALA A 182 -1.01 -7.94 0.70
C ALA A 182 -1.27 -6.46 0.39
N ALA A 183 -0.23 -5.61 0.47
CA ALA A 183 -0.33 -4.20 0.12
C ALA A 183 -0.73 -3.99 -1.35
N HIS A 184 -0.11 -4.72 -2.28
CA HIS A 184 -0.49 -4.70 -3.70
C HIS A 184 -1.92 -5.15 -3.94
N LYS A 185 -2.39 -6.20 -3.25
CA LYS A 185 -3.77 -6.68 -3.37
C LYS A 185 -4.78 -5.65 -2.87
N ALA A 186 -4.50 -4.99 -1.74
CA ALA A 186 -5.33 -3.91 -1.21
C ALA A 186 -5.38 -2.72 -2.20
N MET A 187 -4.24 -2.30 -2.73
CA MET A 187 -4.17 -1.22 -3.73
C MET A 187 -4.92 -1.55 -5.02
N ARG A 188 -4.85 -2.80 -5.51
CA ARG A 188 -5.62 -3.23 -6.69
C ARG A 188 -7.13 -3.14 -6.48
N ARG A 189 -7.62 -3.47 -5.28
CA ARG A 189 -9.05 -3.35 -4.93
C ARG A 189 -9.51 -1.90 -4.87
N VAL A 190 -8.69 -1.02 -4.29
CA VAL A 190 -8.96 0.43 -4.30
C VAL A 190 -9.04 0.93 -5.74
N ARG A 191 -8.10 0.55 -6.60
CA ARG A 191 -8.11 0.93 -8.04
C ARG A 191 -9.33 0.41 -8.80
N ALA A 192 -9.70 -0.86 -8.60
CA ALA A 192 -10.86 -1.46 -9.28
C ALA A 192 -12.17 -0.75 -8.94
N HIS A 193 -12.37 -0.34 -7.68
CA HIS A 193 -13.57 0.41 -7.28
C HIS A 193 -13.62 1.85 -7.84
N HIS A 194 -12.47 2.46 -8.13
CA HIS A 194 -12.44 3.78 -8.77
C HIS A 194 -12.76 3.73 -10.26
N ALA A 195 -12.38 2.65 -10.96
CA ALA A 195 -12.63 2.49 -12.39
C ALA A 195 -14.15 2.46 -12.73
N ASP A 196 -14.98 1.90 -11.86
CA ASP A 196 -16.44 1.80 -12.04
C ASP A 196 -17.21 3.12 -11.78
N SER A 197 -16.53 4.20 -11.39
CA SER A 197 -17.17 5.47 -10.98
C SER A 197 -17.06 6.61 -12.00
N THR A 198 -16.63 6.33 -13.23
CA THR A 198 -16.38 7.36 -14.26
C THR A 198 -17.62 7.54 -15.16
N ILE A 199 -18.35 8.64 -14.95
CA ILE A 199 -19.49 9.12 -15.76
C ILE A 199 -18.97 9.82 -17.04
N GLU A 200 -19.84 9.85 -18.05
CA GLU A 200 -19.67 10.11 -19.50
C GLU A 200 -18.79 11.28 -19.97
N VAL A 201 -18.33 11.04 -21.21
CA VAL A 201 -17.36 11.72 -22.05
C VAL A 201 -17.85 13.08 -22.55
N LEU A 202 -16.99 14.10 -22.48
CA LEU A 202 -17.02 15.26 -23.38
C LEU A 202 -15.73 15.23 -24.21
N GLU A 203 -15.90 15.08 -25.51
CA GLU A 203 -14.84 15.14 -26.52
C GLU A 203 -14.37 16.59 -26.66
N ASP A 204 -13.11 16.87 -26.31
CA ASP A 204 -12.42 18.10 -26.68
C ASP A 204 -11.31 17.75 -27.67
N GLU A 205 -11.21 18.58 -28.71
CA GLU A 205 -10.50 18.39 -29.98
C GLU A 205 -9.05 17.89 -29.84
N ASP A 206 -8.83 16.62 -30.19
CA ASP A 206 -7.51 16.03 -30.37
C ASP A 206 -6.81 16.69 -31.58
N GLU A 207 -5.61 17.26 -31.36
CA GLU A 207 -4.67 17.49 -32.46
C GLU A 207 -4.38 16.13 -33.11
N GLU A 208 -5.00 15.87 -34.26
CA GLU A 208 -4.80 14.65 -35.06
C GLU A 208 -3.34 14.58 -35.54
N TYR A 209 -2.51 13.82 -34.84
CA TYR A 209 -1.20 13.42 -35.33
C TYR A 209 -1.39 12.19 -36.24
N PRO A 210 -0.63 12.08 -37.35
CA PRO A 210 -0.79 10.99 -38.32
C PRO A 210 -0.62 9.62 -37.65
N ASP A 211 -1.34 8.61 -38.18
CA ASP A 211 -1.34 7.20 -37.74
C ASP A 211 0.04 6.71 -37.30
N SER A 212 0.26 6.68 -35.98
CA SER A 212 1.48 6.10 -35.41
C SER A 212 1.40 4.58 -35.47
N ARG A 213 2.52 3.91 -35.75
CA ARG A 213 2.61 2.44 -35.72
C ARG A 213 2.52 1.84 -34.31
N PHE A 214 2.62 2.68 -33.30
CA PHE A 214 2.49 2.30 -31.91
C PHE A 214 1.21 2.92 -31.33
N ASP A 215 0.60 2.26 -30.36
CA ASP A 215 -0.41 2.90 -29.49
C ASP A 215 0.31 3.92 -28.59
N VAL A 216 0.53 5.13 -29.12
CA VAL A 216 1.23 6.23 -28.46
C VAL A 216 0.24 7.10 -27.70
N SER A 217 0.35 7.10 -26.38
CA SER A 217 -0.34 8.07 -25.52
C SER A 217 0.59 9.23 -25.18
N TYR A 218 0.27 10.44 -25.63
CA TYR A 218 0.95 11.66 -25.19
C TYR A 218 0.49 12.03 -23.78
N VAL A 219 1.45 12.22 -22.88
CA VAL A 219 1.15 12.53 -21.47
C VAL A 219 2.00 13.67 -20.96
N LYS A 220 1.47 14.39 -19.98
CA LYS A 220 2.22 15.37 -19.21
C LYS A 220 2.69 14.72 -17.92
N LEU A 221 4.00 14.69 -17.71
CA LEU A 221 4.59 14.24 -16.45
C LEU A 221 4.38 15.32 -15.37
N GLU A 222 3.63 14.98 -14.33
CA GLU A 222 3.33 15.89 -13.21
C GLU A 222 4.41 15.77 -12.12
N THR A 223 4.66 14.54 -11.66
CA THR A 223 5.64 14.27 -10.58
C THR A 223 6.26 12.87 -10.70
N ILE A 224 7.48 12.74 -10.17
CA ILE A 224 8.19 11.47 -10.02
C ILE A 224 8.13 11.08 -8.54
N VAL A 225 7.52 9.94 -8.22
CA VAL A 225 7.36 9.45 -6.84
C VAL A 225 8.11 8.13 -6.65
N ALA A 226 8.21 7.64 -5.42
CA ALA A 226 9.04 6.47 -5.10
C ALA A 226 8.66 5.18 -5.87
N TRP A 227 7.41 5.06 -6.31
CA TRP A 227 6.85 3.84 -6.90
C TRP A 227 6.37 4.01 -8.35
N GLY A 228 6.52 5.20 -8.94
CA GLY A 228 6.11 5.40 -10.33
C GLY A 228 6.07 6.85 -10.78
N LEU A 229 5.43 7.05 -11.91
CA LEU A 229 5.28 8.34 -12.59
C LEU A 229 3.82 8.76 -12.53
N ASN A 230 3.56 9.90 -11.89
CA ASN A 230 2.26 10.55 -11.97
C ASN A 230 2.21 11.35 -13.26
N ILE A 231 1.31 10.96 -14.14
CA ILE A 231 1.09 11.57 -15.44
C ILE A 231 -0.36 12.06 -15.55
N SER A 232 -0.60 13.04 -16.41
CA SER A 232 -1.95 13.36 -16.90
C SER A 232 -2.04 13.11 -18.40
N THR A 233 -3.11 12.46 -18.85
CA THR A 233 -3.41 12.26 -20.27
C THR A 233 -3.92 13.57 -20.90
N GLY A 234 -4.07 13.60 -22.23
CA GLY A 234 -4.68 14.73 -22.96
C GLY A 234 -6.04 15.14 -22.40
N HIS A 235 -6.85 14.17 -21.98
CA HIS A 235 -8.19 14.39 -21.39
C HIS A 235 -8.16 14.73 -19.88
N GLY A 236 -7.01 15.09 -19.32
CA GLY A 236 -6.86 15.47 -17.91
C GLY A 236 -6.90 14.32 -16.90
N GLU A 237 -7.08 13.08 -17.36
CA GLU A 237 -7.09 11.89 -16.50
C GLU A 237 -5.71 11.68 -15.88
N ARG A 238 -5.65 11.55 -14.56
CA ARG A 238 -4.40 11.31 -13.83
C ARG A 238 -4.14 9.82 -13.70
N LYS A 239 -2.97 9.37 -14.14
CA LYS A 239 -2.52 7.97 -14.06
C LYS A 239 -1.19 7.86 -13.34
N LEU A 240 -1.00 6.72 -12.68
CA LEU A 240 0.27 6.31 -12.09
C LEU A 240 0.84 5.14 -12.88
N ILE A 241 1.98 5.34 -13.54
CA ILE A 241 2.72 4.29 -14.24
C ILE A 241 3.74 3.71 -13.25
N ALA A 242 3.66 2.40 -12.96
CA ALA A 242 4.65 1.78 -12.08
C ALA A 242 5.97 1.56 -12.83
N TYR A 243 7.10 1.72 -12.14
CA TYR A 243 8.41 1.48 -12.75
C TYR A 243 8.61 0.04 -13.26
N ASP A 244 7.97 -0.92 -12.59
CA ASP A 244 8.01 -2.35 -12.95
C ASP A 244 7.26 -2.65 -14.26
N ASP A 245 6.38 -1.75 -14.70
CA ASP A 245 5.64 -1.88 -15.96
C ASP A 245 6.48 -1.36 -17.15
N ILE A 246 7.56 -0.61 -16.90
CA ILE A 246 8.40 -0.01 -17.95
C ILE A 246 9.48 -1.02 -18.36
N VAL A 247 9.53 -1.37 -19.65
CA VAL A 247 10.49 -2.35 -20.22
C VAL A 247 11.54 -1.72 -21.12
N GLU A 248 11.26 -0.54 -21.66
CA GLU A 248 12.18 0.18 -22.52
C GLU A 248 11.97 1.68 -22.35
N ILE A 249 13.07 2.43 -22.34
CA ILE A 249 13.07 3.89 -22.25
C ILE A 249 13.89 4.40 -23.43
N VAL A 250 13.26 5.15 -24.32
CA VAL A 250 13.94 5.80 -25.45
C VAL A 250 14.00 7.29 -25.19
N VAL A 251 15.18 7.89 -25.38
CA VAL A 251 15.35 9.35 -25.30
C VAL A 251 15.88 9.88 -26.62
N ALA A 252 15.16 10.83 -27.21
CA ALA A 252 15.51 11.39 -28.51
C ALA A 252 15.21 12.89 -28.59
N GLY A 253 15.88 13.57 -29.53
CA GLY A 253 15.55 14.94 -29.90
C GLY A 253 14.95 15.00 -31.31
N ILE A 254 13.93 15.83 -31.49
CA ILE A 254 13.28 16.10 -32.76
C ILE A 254 13.60 17.53 -33.17
N LYS A 255 14.18 17.71 -34.36
CA LYS A 255 14.51 19.00 -34.97
C LYS A 255 13.76 19.14 -36.30
N PRO A 256 12.47 19.53 -36.26
CA PRO A 256 11.67 19.67 -37.48
C PRO A 256 12.24 20.77 -38.37
N ARG A 257 12.04 20.64 -39.69
CA ARG A 257 12.42 21.68 -40.67
C ARG A 257 11.70 23.01 -40.39
N SER A 258 10.46 22.93 -39.94
CA SER A 258 9.65 24.07 -39.48
C SER A 258 9.26 23.84 -38.02
N GLY A 259 9.71 24.73 -37.13
CA GLY A 259 9.34 24.71 -35.72
C GLY A 259 10.54 24.65 -34.77
N GLN A 260 10.26 24.69 -33.47
CA GLN A 260 11.29 24.62 -32.45
C GLN A 260 11.67 23.16 -32.17
N PRO A 261 12.98 22.86 -31.98
CA PRO A 261 13.42 21.55 -31.53
C PRO A 261 12.81 21.19 -30.18
N PHE A 262 12.55 19.91 -29.96
CA PHE A 262 12.03 19.40 -28.70
C PHE A 262 12.59 18.02 -28.40
N LEU A 263 12.48 17.58 -27.14
CA LEU A 263 12.96 16.29 -26.67
C LEU A 263 11.78 15.38 -26.35
N LEU A 264 12.03 14.07 -26.44
CA LEU A 264 11.08 13.01 -26.13
C LEU A 264 11.69 12.01 -25.15
N ILE A 265 10.84 11.50 -24.26
CA ILE A 265 11.06 10.25 -23.52
C ILE A 265 9.89 9.34 -23.86
N ASP A 266 10.16 8.26 -24.57
CA ASP A 266 9.19 7.20 -24.81
C ASP A 266 9.40 6.07 -23.80
N LEU A 267 8.33 5.72 -23.11
CA LEU A 267 8.28 4.63 -22.14
C LEU A 267 7.46 3.49 -22.74
N PHE A 268 8.12 2.39 -23.07
CA PHE A 268 7.44 1.18 -23.53
C PHE A 268 6.99 0.39 -22.32
N LEU A 269 5.72 0.02 -22.31
CA LEU A 269 5.13 -0.73 -21.20
C LEU A 269 5.01 -2.22 -21.52
N ASP A 270 5.24 -3.06 -20.51
CA ASP A 270 5.02 -4.51 -20.58
C ASP A 270 3.51 -4.79 -20.68
N GLY A 271 3.05 -5.20 -21.85
CA GLY A 271 1.66 -5.53 -22.15
C GLY A 271 1.15 -6.81 -21.46
N ARG A 272 1.62 -7.16 -20.25
CA ARG A 272 1.18 -8.39 -19.54
C ARG A 272 -0.33 -8.43 -19.23
N ASN A 273 -1.07 -7.35 -19.50
CA ASN A 273 -2.50 -7.42 -19.72
C ASN A 273 -2.79 -7.88 -21.15
N VAL A 274 -2.76 -9.21 -21.28
CA VAL A 274 -3.44 -10.07 -22.25
C VAL A 274 -4.53 -9.33 -23.04
N MET A 275 -4.26 -8.98 -24.30
CA MET A 275 -5.19 -8.96 -25.46
C MET A 275 -4.65 -8.11 -26.64
N HIS A 276 -3.67 -7.22 -26.44
CA HIS A 276 -3.12 -6.39 -27.51
C HIS A 276 -1.72 -6.86 -27.91
N THR A 277 -1.53 -7.13 -29.20
CA THR A 277 -0.25 -7.51 -29.82
C THR A 277 0.71 -6.33 -29.98
N GLU A 278 0.22 -5.11 -29.77
CA GLU A 278 0.96 -3.87 -29.99
C GLU A 278 1.58 -3.37 -28.68
N ARG A 279 2.85 -2.94 -28.75
CA ARG A 279 3.54 -2.33 -27.61
C ARG A 279 2.90 -0.97 -27.34
N ARG A 280 2.38 -0.79 -26.13
CA ARG A 280 1.88 0.52 -25.68
C ARG A 280 3.05 1.44 -25.34
N VAL A 281 3.03 2.65 -25.88
CA VAL A 281 4.06 3.66 -25.67
C VAL A 281 3.47 4.85 -24.96
N ILE A 282 4.11 5.28 -23.87
CA ILE A 282 3.80 6.55 -23.22
C ILE A 282 4.88 7.55 -23.60
N ARG A 283 4.48 8.61 -24.30
CA ARG A 283 5.37 9.66 -24.79
C ARG A 283 5.29 10.90 -23.92
N ILE A 284 6.44 11.30 -23.38
CA ILE A 284 6.63 12.55 -22.65
C ILE A 284 7.44 13.48 -23.53
N ASP A 285 6.84 14.60 -23.96
CA ASP A 285 7.53 15.60 -24.77
C ASP A 285 7.95 16.83 -23.93
N SER A 286 9.03 17.50 -24.36
CA SER A 286 9.51 18.71 -23.70
C SER A 286 8.70 19.97 -24.05
N LYS A 287 7.70 19.90 -24.93
CA LYS A 287 6.80 21.04 -25.25
C LYS A 287 5.74 21.20 -24.16
N ARG A 288 5.27 20.09 -23.61
CA ARG A 288 4.21 19.97 -22.59
C ARG A 288 4.77 19.83 -21.17
N LEU A 289 6.06 19.48 -21.05
CA LEU A 289 6.77 19.32 -19.78
C LEU A 289 7.68 20.52 -19.50
N ASN A 290 7.55 21.11 -18.31
CA ASN A 290 8.61 21.93 -17.73
C ASN A 290 9.48 21.07 -16.79
N PRO A 291 10.63 20.52 -17.25
CA PRO A 291 11.38 19.53 -16.49
C PRO A 291 11.99 20.12 -15.21
N MET A 292 12.21 21.43 -15.15
CA MET A 292 12.73 22.14 -13.98
C MET A 292 11.73 22.18 -12.82
N ARG A 293 10.44 21.96 -13.07
CA ARG A 293 9.43 21.83 -12.00
C ARG A 293 9.39 20.43 -11.40
N VAL A 294 9.83 19.43 -12.17
CA VAL A 294 9.83 18.02 -11.76
C VAL A 294 11.14 17.67 -11.05
N VAL A 295 12.27 18.22 -11.51
CA VAL A 295 13.60 17.97 -10.93
C VAL A 295 14.15 19.25 -10.32
N SER A 296 14.51 19.19 -9.05
CA SER A 296 15.17 20.30 -8.34
C SER A 296 16.68 20.32 -8.59
N GLY A 297 17.28 21.52 -8.63
CA GLY A 297 18.74 21.70 -8.70
C GLY A 297 19.38 21.50 -10.08
N ALA A 298 18.61 21.27 -11.13
CA ALA A 298 19.14 21.22 -12.49
C ALA A 298 19.64 22.61 -12.95
N LYS A 299 20.74 22.64 -13.71
CA LYS A 299 21.35 23.90 -14.20
C LYS A 299 20.62 24.48 -15.41
N ASN A 300 20.03 23.61 -16.23
CA ASN A 300 19.30 23.99 -17.44
C ASN A 300 18.20 22.94 -17.75
N PRO A 301 17.24 23.26 -18.64
CA PRO A 301 16.13 22.36 -18.95
C PRO A 301 16.54 21.00 -19.56
N LEU A 302 17.61 20.96 -20.36
CA LEU A 302 18.13 19.71 -20.93
C LEU A 302 18.67 18.79 -19.83
N ASP A 303 19.47 19.33 -18.92
CA ASP A 303 19.99 18.59 -17.76
C ASP A 303 18.84 18.05 -16.89
N ALA A 304 17.80 18.87 -16.68
CA ALA A 304 16.60 18.46 -15.94
C ALA A 304 15.88 17.31 -16.65
N PHE A 305 15.68 17.42 -17.97
CA PHE A 305 15.01 16.39 -18.78
C PHE A 305 15.79 15.08 -18.80
N LEU A 306 17.11 15.14 -18.98
CA LEU A 306 17.98 13.96 -18.89
C LEU A 306 18.00 13.37 -17.48
N SER A 307 17.90 14.20 -16.44
CA SER A 307 17.79 13.73 -15.06
C SER A 307 16.49 12.98 -14.82
N ILE A 308 15.38 13.38 -15.46
CA ILE A 308 14.11 12.65 -15.42
C ILE A 308 14.31 11.25 -16.01
N ALA A 309 14.85 11.16 -17.23
CA ALA A 309 15.09 9.87 -17.88
C ALA A 309 16.02 8.96 -17.05
N ARG A 310 17.07 9.51 -16.45
CA ARG A 310 17.97 8.77 -15.55
C ARG A 310 17.25 8.27 -14.30
N ASP A 311 16.43 9.09 -13.67
CA ASP A 311 15.70 8.70 -12.46
C ASP A 311 14.68 7.59 -12.77
N ILE A 312 13.96 7.71 -13.90
CA ILE A 312 13.07 6.65 -14.40
C ILE A 312 13.84 5.35 -14.62
N HIS A 313 14.93 5.38 -15.39
CA HIS A 313 15.74 4.19 -15.68
C HIS A 313 16.32 3.55 -14.41
N SER A 314 16.84 4.36 -13.47
CA SER A 314 17.42 3.84 -12.22
C SER A 314 16.41 3.09 -11.34
N ARG A 315 15.11 3.43 -11.47
CA ARG A 315 14.03 2.83 -10.68
C ARG A 315 13.33 1.69 -11.42
N SER A 316 13.31 1.74 -12.76
CA SER A 316 12.83 0.67 -13.62
C SER A 316 13.87 -0.43 -13.78
N ARG A 317 13.94 -1.33 -12.79
CA ARG A 317 14.95 -2.42 -12.68
C ARG A 317 15.10 -3.32 -13.92
N ARG A 318 14.11 -3.34 -14.81
CA ARG A 318 14.07 -4.17 -16.01
C ARG A 318 14.13 -3.37 -17.31
N ALA A 319 14.01 -2.04 -17.24
CA ALA A 319 13.96 -1.22 -18.43
C ALA A 319 15.34 -1.14 -19.06
N VAL A 320 15.41 -1.39 -20.37
CA VAL A 320 16.59 -1.05 -21.16
C VAL A 320 16.47 0.40 -21.60
N ILE A 321 17.56 1.17 -21.48
CA ILE A 321 17.61 2.52 -22.05
C ILE A 321 18.25 2.50 -23.43
N VAL A 322 17.62 3.19 -24.38
CA VAL A 322 18.06 3.31 -25.77
C VAL A 322 18.23 4.79 -26.13
N PRO A 323 19.40 5.21 -26.65
CA PRO A 323 20.59 4.40 -26.93
C PRO A 323 21.26 3.85 -25.66
N SER A 324 21.89 2.67 -25.78
CA SER A 324 22.61 2.02 -24.69
C SER A 324 23.91 2.76 -24.39
N GLY A 325 23.83 3.69 -23.44
CA GLY A 325 24.96 4.47 -22.95
C GLY A 325 24.57 5.23 -21.70
N GLU A 326 25.53 5.57 -20.84
CA GLU A 326 25.26 6.51 -19.76
C GLU A 326 24.74 7.82 -20.38
N LEU A 327 23.48 8.19 -20.09
CA LEU A 327 22.82 9.47 -20.41
C LEU A 327 23.58 10.73 -19.89
N VAL A 328 24.84 10.56 -19.50
CA VAL A 328 25.70 11.49 -18.79
C VAL A 328 26.64 12.21 -19.77
N GLN A 329 26.93 11.63 -20.96
CA GLN A 329 27.93 12.21 -21.88
C GLN A 329 27.67 12.03 -23.39
N GLN A 330 26.60 11.35 -23.80
CA GLN A 330 26.35 11.11 -25.23
C GLN A 330 25.49 12.19 -25.89
N THR A 331 25.78 12.44 -27.16
CA THR A 331 24.93 13.20 -28.07
C THR A 331 23.59 12.46 -28.19
N LEU A 332 22.48 13.10 -27.82
CA LEU A 332 21.16 12.51 -28.03
C LEU A 332 20.95 12.26 -29.52
N PRO A 333 20.35 11.11 -29.92
CA PRO A 333 19.98 10.90 -31.30
C PRO A 333 18.99 12.00 -31.71
N MET A 334 19.31 12.67 -32.82
CA MET A 334 18.51 13.78 -33.35
C MET A 334 17.85 13.33 -34.65
N PHE A 335 16.53 13.47 -34.72
CA PHE A 335 15.73 13.15 -35.91
C PHE A 335 15.14 14.42 -36.51
N SER A 336 14.89 14.42 -37.82
CA SER A 336 14.34 15.56 -38.52
C SER A 336 12.81 15.63 -38.47
N SER A 337 12.13 14.56 -38.07
CA SER A 337 10.68 14.51 -37.81
C SER A 337 10.31 13.40 -36.81
N LEU A 338 9.06 13.42 -36.34
CA LEU A 338 8.51 12.31 -35.55
C LEU A 338 8.44 11.02 -36.39
N ASP A 339 8.02 11.11 -37.66
CA ASP A 339 7.94 9.95 -38.54
C ASP A 339 9.30 9.26 -38.74
N GLU A 340 10.39 10.04 -38.90
CA GLU A 340 11.73 9.49 -39.02
C GLU A 340 12.16 8.76 -37.75
N TYR A 341 11.84 9.35 -36.59
CA TYR A 341 12.08 8.75 -35.28
C TYR A 341 11.29 7.45 -35.10
N GLU A 342 10.00 7.43 -35.41
CA GLU A 342 9.16 6.24 -35.28
C GLU A 342 9.56 5.12 -36.25
N ASN A 343 9.97 5.46 -37.47
CA ASN A 343 10.53 4.49 -38.41
C ASN A 343 11.85 3.89 -37.93
N ALA A 344 12.66 4.65 -37.20
CA ALA A 344 13.90 4.16 -36.61
C ALA A 344 13.65 3.21 -35.42
N LEU A 345 12.50 3.29 -34.76
CA LEU A 345 12.10 2.40 -33.66
C LEU A 345 11.33 1.14 -34.11
N GLY A 346 10.67 1.20 -35.27
CA GLY A 346 9.85 0.12 -35.81
C GLY A 346 10.56 -0.85 -36.76
N GLY A 347 11.88 -0.76 -36.89
CA GLY A 347 12.73 -1.70 -37.63
C GLY A 347 13.48 -2.63 -36.68
#